data_AF-A0AAW6TVU7-F1
#
_entry.id   AF-A0AAW6TVU7-F1
#
_cell.length_a   1.000
_cell.length_b   1.000
_cell.length_c   1.000
_cell.angle_alpha   90.00
_cell.angle_beta   90.00
_cell.angle_gamma   90.00
#
_symmetry.space_group_name_H-M   'P 1'
#
loop_
_entity.id
_entity.type
_entity.pdbx_description
1 polymer ?
#
loop_
_entity_poly.entity_id
_entity_poly.type
_entity_poly.pdbx_seq_one_letter_code
_entity_poly.pdbx_strand_id
1 'polypeptide(L)'
;MNIADYIHTDHIRVDFRARNKAQALTKIAALAAKSPPLKGVSEEQIHQLLAEREAAVSTGIGHGVAIPHARLDALKDFVILVLLAPDGVEYDAIDRRRVQIFFVVLAPSDKVAEHLKVLAGLARMLSQTTFRKEALKTRTPEILYEVLVRHLSGEAAPAQGDRQKRRLLLIVLYYDQLLNDVLEYLIDVNVDGATILRSEGMGAYISNLPLFASFLGFMREDVKISHTILTLIPEQDEARIVRGIESITGDLDKTRGAMVMTLDVAFYKGTMDML
;
A
#
# COMPACT_ATOMS: atom_id res chain seq x y z
N MET A 1 12.75 -10.40 -10.93
CA MET A 1 13.16 -10.96 -9.63
C MET A 1 12.37 -10.22 -8.56
N ASN A 2 11.50 -10.92 -7.84
CA ASN A 2 10.72 -10.35 -6.76
C ASN A 2 11.43 -10.69 -5.44
N ILE A 3 11.82 -9.67 -4.66
CA ILE A 3 12.53 -9.87 -3.38
C ILE A 3 11.63 -10.55 -2.34
N ALA A 4 10.30 -10.37 -2.46
CA ALA A 4 9.33 -10.98 -1.56
C ALA A 4 9.38 -12.52 -1.57
N ASP A 5 9.81 -13.12 -2.68
CA ASP A 5 9.91 -14.58 -2.84
C ASP A 5 10.96 -15.20 -1.88
N TYR A 6 11.90 -14.40 -1.38
CA TYR A 6 12.96 -14.82 -0.46
C TYR A 6 12.65 -14.53 1.02
N ILE A 7 11.49 -13.94 1.30
CA ILE A 7 11.04 -13.59 2.64
C ILE A 7 9.91 -14.56 3.02
N HIS A 8 10.16 -15.39 4.02
CA HIS A 8 9.13 -16.22 4.64
C HIS A 8 8.73 -15.65 5.99
N THR A 9 7.46 -15.78 6.37
CA THR A 9 6.93 -15.34 7.67
C THR A 9 7.69 -15.96 8.85
N ASP A 10 8.18 -17.19 8.71
CA ASP A 10 9.02 -17.87 9.71
C ASP A 10 10.35 -17.15 9.99
N HIS A 11 10.82 -16.33 9.05
CA HIS A 11 12.04 -15.52 9.14
C HIS A 11 11.77 -14.10 9.64
N ILE A 12 10.53 -13.79 10.02
CA ILE A 12 10.14 -12.48 10.53
C ILE A 12 10.00 -12.51 12.05
N ARG A 13 10.61 -11.54 12.74
CA ARG A 13 10.45 -11.35 14.19
C ARG A 13 10.19 -9.89 14.51
N VAL A 14 9.14 -9.61 15.27
CA VAL A 14 8.70 -8.24 15.61
C VAL A 14 9.12 -7.78 17.01
N ASP A 15 9.64 -8.67 17.85
CA ASP A 15 10.19 -8.40 19.20
C ASP A 15 11.63 -8.93 19.31
N PHE A 16 12.50 -8.49 18.41
CA PHE A 16 13.92 -8.82 18.43
C PHE A 16 14.64 -8.00 19.51
N ARG A 17 15.21 -8.69 20.50
CA ARG A 17 15.89 -8.02 21.61
C ARG A 17 17.39 -8.27 21.57
N ALA A 18 18.18 -7.21 21.41
CA ALA A 18 19.62 -7.24 21.58
C ALA A 18 20.09 -5.90 22.15
N ARG A 19 21.12 -5.91 23.00
CA ARG A 19 21.67 -4.68 23.60
C ARG A 19 22.66 -3.99 22.66
N ASN A 20 23.52 -4.80 22.05
CA ASN A 20 24.62 -4.33 21.22
C ASN A 20 24.82 -5.21 19.98
N LYS A 21 25.66 -4.73 19.07
CA LYS A 21 26.05 -5.38 17.81
C LYS A 21 26.42 -6.85 17.96
N ALA A 22 27.33 -7.16 18.87
CA ALA A 22 27.80 -8.53 19.07
C ALA A 22 26.64 -9.47 19.43
N GLN A 23 25.81 -9.08 20.39
CA GLN A 23 24.64 -9.87 20.77
C GLN A 23 23.62 -9.98 19.63
N ALA A 24 23.44 -8.92 18.83
CA ALA A 24 22.55 -8.96 17.67
C ALA A 24 23.03 -9.98 16.63
N LEU A 25 24.31 -9.97 16.28
CA LEU A 25 24.90 -10.92 15.33
C LEU A 25 24.77 -12.37 15.80
N THR A 26 25.04 -12.66 17.09
CA THR A 26 24.84 -14.00 17.66
C THR A 26 23.38 -14.45 17.52
N LYS A 27 22.42 -13.60 17.93
CA LYS A 27 20.99 -13.96 17.84
C LYS A 27 20.49 -14.08 16.41
N ILE A 28 21.01 -13.27 15.50
CA ILE A 28 20.72 -13.36 14.06
C ILE A 28 21.17 -14.73 13.54
N ALA A 29 22.40 -15.15 13.86
CA ALA A 29 22.92 -16.45 13.45
C ALA A 29 22.08 -17.61 14.01
N ALA A 30 21.71 -17.55 15.29
CA ALA A 30 20.86 -18.55 15.94
C ALA A 30 19.46 -18.67 15.29
N LEU A 31 18.90 -17.54 14.83
CA LEU A 31 17.63 -17.52 14.10
C LEU A 31 17.79 -18.08 12.69
N ALA A 32 18.83 -17.67 11.98
CA ALA A 32 19.12 -18.11 10.62
C ALA A 32 19.38 -19.62 10.55
N ALA A 33 20.13 -20.20 11.50
CA ALA A 33 20.43 -21.63 11.55
C ALA A 33 19.17 -22.53 11.65
N LYS A 34 18.03 -21.97 12.10
CA LYS A 34 16.74 -22.69 12.17
C LYS A 34 15.98 -22.70 10.84
N SER A 35 16.44 -21.93 9.85
CA SER A 35 15.82 -21.81 8.54
C SER A 35 16.00 -23.12 7.75
N PRO A 36 14.93 -23.71 7.16
CA PRO A 36 15.05 -24.94 6.40
C PRO A 36 16.08 -24.89 5.23
N PRO A 37 16.18 -23.79 4.46
CA PRO A 37 17.26 -23.61 3.47
C PRO A 37 18.69 -23.67 4.02
N LEU A 38 18.90 -23.43 5.31
CA LEU A 38 20.21 -23.44 5.99
C LEU A 38 20.48 -24.75 6.74
N LYS A 39 19.66 -25.78 6.53
CA LYS A 39 19.86 -27.08 7.16
C LYS A 39 21.27 -27.62 6.86
N GLY A 40 22.07 -27.81 7.90
CA GLY A 40 23.44 -28.29 7.82
C GLY A 40 24.52 -27.20 7.89
N VAL A 41 24.14 -25.93 7.92
CA VAL A 41 25.04 -24.81 8.23
C VAL A 41 24.98 -24.53 9.73
N SER A 42 26.13 -24.50 10.41
CA SER A 42 26.15 -24.23 11.85
C SER A 42 25.89 -22.76 12.17
N GLU A 43 25.36 -22.50 13.36
CA GLU A 43 25.21 -21.14 13.90
C GLU A 43 26.55 -20.41 13.93
N GLU A 44 27.62 -21.10 14.34
CA GLU A 44 28.97 -20.54 14.40
C GLU A 44 29.47 -20.08 13.04
N GLN A 45 29.21 -20.86 11.98
CA GLN A 45 29.62 -20.51 10.63
C GLN A 45 28.87 -19.26 10.13
N ILE A 46 27.56 -19.18 10.35
CA ILE A 46 26.76 -18.01 9.98
C ILE A 46 27.23 -16.78 10.75
N HIS A 47 27.44 -16.92 12.06
CA HIS A 47 27.93 -15.85 12.92
C HIS A 47 29.28 -15.32 12.45
N GLN A 48 30.23 -16.22 12.19
CA GLN A 48 31.57 -15.87 11.75
C GLN A 48 31.52 -15.03 10.46
N LEU A 49 30.78 -15.49 9.45
CA LEU A 49 30.70 -14.79 8.17
C LEU A 49 30.04 -13.41 8.28
N LEU A 50 28.98 -13.28 9.10
CA LEU A 50 28.34 -12.00 9.36
C LEU A 50 29.27 -11.05 10.13
N ALA A 51 29.98 -11.56 11.14
CA ALA A 51 30.91 -10.78 11.96
C ALA A 51 32.12 -10.30 11.16
N GLU A 52 32.70 -11.16 10.31
CA GLU A 52 33.78 -10.80 9.38
C GLU A 52 33.34 -9.68 8.43
N ARG A 53 32.12 -9.79 7.87
CA ARG A 53 31.58 -8.72 7.02
C ARG A 53 31.36 -7.42 7.79
N GLU A 54 30.76 -7.49 8.96
CA GLU A 54 30.46 -6.32 9.80
C GLU A 54 31.74 -5.61 10.27
N ALA A 55 32.83 -6.35 10.52
CA ALA A 55 34.12 -5.81 10.94
C ALA A 55 34.81 -4.93 9.89
N ALA A 56 34.58 -5.19 8.60
CA ALA A 56 35.15 -4.38 7.53
C ALA A 56 34.57 -2.96 7.52
N VAL A 57 33.24 -2.87 7.51
CA VAL A 57 32.46 -1.62 7.63
C VAL A 57 31.09 -1.98 8.18
N SER A 58 30.62 -1.19 9.13
CA SER A 58 29.28 -1.32 9.71
C SER A 58 28.21 -1.47 8.64
N THR A 59 27.32 -2.45 8.81
CA THR A 59 26.15 -2.61 7.94
C THR A 59 24.94 -1.79 8.40
N GLY A 60 25.11 -1.00 9.48
CA GLY A 60 24.15 0.01 9.90
C GLY A 60 24.16 1.22 8.97
N ILE A 61 23.21 1.26 8.03
CA ILE A 61 23.12 2.29 6.98
C ILE A 61 22.49 3.61 7.46
N GLY A 62 22.11 3.69 8.73
CA GLY A 62 21.47 4.86 9.33
C GLY A 62 19.95 4.80 9.31
N HIS A 63 19.31 5.85 9.83
CA HIS A 63 17.85 5.96 9.98
C HIS A 63 17.21 4.79 10.74
N GLY A 64 17.95 4.19 11.68
CA GLY A 64 17.48 3.05 12.47
C GLY A 64 17.50 1.71 11.72
N VAL A 65 18.25 1.59 10.62
CA VAL A 65 18.30 0.39 9.78
C VAL A 65 19.71 -0.21 9.73
N ALA A 66 19.79 -1.53 9.74
CA ALA A 66 20.98 -2.29 9.35
C ALA A 66 20.64 -3.40 8.35
N ILE A 67 21.62 -3.73 7.49
CA ILE A 67 21.51 -4.83 6.51
C ILE A 67 22.68 -5.81 6.69
N PRO A 68 22.74 -6.60 7.79
CA PRO A 68 23.77 -7.61 7.96
C PRO A 68 23.70 -8.61 6.80
N HIS A 69 24.80 -8.89 6.12
CA HIS A 69 24.78 -9.76 4.96
C HIS A 69 26.04 -10.62 4.86
N ALA A 70 25.89 -11.81 4.32
CA ALA A 70 26.99 -12.75 4.12
C ALA A 70 26.73 -13.64 2.90
N ARG A 71 27.80 -14.20 2.35
CA ARG A 71 27.74 -15.24 1.31
C ARG A 71 28.04 -16.59 1.92
N LEU A 72 27.30 -17.62 1.51
CA LEU A 72 27.44 -18.99 2.00
C LEU A 72 27.45 -19.96 0.82
N ASP A 73 28.48 -20.80 0.76
CA ASP A 73 28.63 -21.82 -0.30
C ASP A 73 27.55 -22.90 -0.23
N ALA A 74 27.01 -23.18 0.96
CA ALA A 74 26.01 -24.21 1.18
C ALA A 74 24.58 -23.81 0.75
N LEU A 75 24.34 -22.52 0.43
CA LEU A 75 23.02 -22.03 0.05
C LEU A 75 22.77 -22.22 -1.45
N LYS A 76 21.58 -22.74 -1.78
CA LYS A 76 21.07 -22.82 -3.17
C LYS A 76 20.35 -21.54 -3.60
N ASP A 77 19.75 -20.83 -2.65
CA ASP A 77 19.04 -19.59 -2.91
C ASP A 77 19.14 -18.62 -1.73
N PHE A 78 18.65 -17.39 -1.91
CA PHE A 78 18.69 -16.35 -0.89
C PHE A 78 17.81 -16.69 0.32
N VAL A 79 18.30 -16.32 1.50
CA VAL A 79 17.53 -16.33 2.75
C VAL A 79 17.53 -14.93 3.32
N ILE A 80 16.33 -14.36 3.50
CA ILE A 80 16.16 -13.04 4.11
C ILE A 80 15.43 -13.18 5.44
N LEU A 81 16.01 -12.61 6.51
CA LEU A 81 15.34 -12.44 7.79
C LEU A 81 15.00 -10.96 8.00
N VAL A 82 13.82 -10.70 8.55
CA VAL A 82 13.38 -9.34 8.89
C VAL A 82 13.11 -9.27 10.38
N LEU A 83 13.89 -8.46 11.09
CA LEU A 83 13.84 -8.37 12.54
C LEU A 83 13.55 -6.93 12.96
N LEU A 84 12.54 -6.72 13.79
CA LEU A 84 12.25 -5.44 14.42
C LEU A 84 12.68 -5.49 15.88
N ALA A 85 13.50 -4.53 16.28
CA ALA A 85 13.94 -4.29 17.65
C ALA A 85 13.31 -2.99 18.16
N PRO A 86 12.13 -3.03 18.81
CA PRO A 86 11.43 -1.82 19.25
C PRO A 86 12.30 -0.91 20.12
N ASP A 87 13.08 -1.49 21.03
CA ASP A 87 13.96 -0.78 21.97
C ASP A 87 15.26 -0.24 21.33
N GLY A 88 15.54 -0.65 20.10
CA GLY A 88 16.75 -0.31 19.36
C GLY A 88 18.02 -0.96 19.90
N VAL A 89 18.96 -1.24 19.00
CA VAL A 89 20.24 -1.89 19.28
C VAL A 89 21.38 -0.91 19.02
N GLU A 90 22.37 -0.85 19.91
CA GLU A 90 23.63 -0.15 19.64
C GLU A 90 24.45 -0.92 18.62
N TYR A 91 24.47 -0.44 17.38
CA TYR A 91 24.97 -1.19 16.22
C TYR A 91 26.05 -0.42 15.42
N ASP A 92 26.60 0.66 15.97
CA ASP A 92 27.53 1.57 15.27
C ASP A 92 27.06 1.94 13.85
N ALA A 93 25.79 2.31 13.71
CA ALA A 93 25.29 2.80 12.43
C ALA A 93 26.05 4.07 12.00
N ILE A 94 26.06 4.35 10.71
CA ILE A 94 26.79 5.50 10.12
C ILE A 94 26.36 6.85 10.73
N ASP A 95 25.11 6.97 11.14
CA ASP A 95 24.54 8.16 11.80
C ASP A 95 24.57 8.11 13.33
N ARG A 96 25.25 7.09 13.90
CA ARG A 96 25.38 6.81 15.34
C ARG A 96 24.06 6.57 16.07
N ARG A 97 22.95 6.35 15.35
CA ARG A 97 21.66 6.02 15.97
C ARG A 97 21.55 4.53 16.25
N ARG A 98 20.68 4.19 17.21
CA ARG A 98 20.31 2.79 17.45
C ARG A 98 19.54 2.23 16.27
N VAL A 99 19.76 0.95 15.96
CA VAL A 99 19.09 0.23 14.88
C VAL A 99 17.86 -0.48 15.42
N GLN A 100 16.72 -0.25 14.77
CA GLN A 100 15.44 -0.87 15.11
C GLN A 100 14.95 -1.84 14.03
N ILE A 101 15.49 -1.78 12.81
CA ILE A 101 15.08 -2.63 11.69
C ILE A 101 16.32 -3.33 11.14
N PHE A 102 16.29 -4.66 11.09
CA PHE A 102 17.34 -5.48 10.50
C PHE A 102 16.78 -6.25 9.30
N PHE A 103 17.48 -6.15 8.18
CA PHE A 103 17.30 -7.04 7.03
C PHE A 103 18.56 -7.89 6.88
N VAL A 104 18.50 -9.13 7.33
CA VAL A 104 19.63 -10.05 7.21
C VAL A 104 19.56 -10.73 5.85
N VAL A 105 20.62 -10.64 5.05
CA VAL A 105 20.67 -11.23 3.70
C VAL A 105 21.77 -12.28 3.63
N LEU A 106 21.39 -13.53 3.47
CA LEU A 106 22.30 -14.65 3.28
C LEU A 106 22.17 -15.13 1.84
N ALA A 107 23.27 -15.07 1.09
CA ALA A 107 23.28 -15.27 -0.35
C ALA A 107 24.15 -16.47 -0.76
N PRO A 108 23.80 -17.20 -1.83
CA PRO A 108 24.71 -18.15 -2.47
C PRO A 108 25.98 -17.45 -2.99
N SER A 109 27.12 -18.13 -2.88
CA SER A 109 28.41 -17.56 -3.31
C SER A 109 28.54 -17.35 -4.82
N ASP A 110 27.80 -18.11 -5.63
CA ASP A 110 27.79 -18.07 -7.09
C ASP A 110 26.84 -17.01 -7.68
N LYS A 111 25.91 -16.46 -6.89
CA LYS A 111 24.91 -15.46 -7.32
C LYS A 111 25.27 -14.01 -6.99
N VAL A 112 26.50 -13.58 -7.26
CA VAL A 112 27.01 -12.24 -6.87
C VAL A 112 26.20 -11.08 -7.47
N ALA A 113 25.86 -11.15 -8.76
CA ALA A 113 25.11 -10.08 -9.42
C ALA A 113 23.68 -9.93 -8.88
N GLU A 114 23.02 -11.05 -8.56
CA GLU A 114 21.69 -11.05 -7.94
C GLU A 114 21.74 -10.51 -6.52
N HIS A 115 22.78 -10.85 -5.75
CA HIS A 115 22.98 -10.32 -4.40
C HIS A 115 23.05 -8.79 -4.40
N LEU A 116 23.81 -8.19 -5.32
CA LEU A 116 23.85 -6.73 -5.47
C LEU A 116 22.49 -6.14 -5.81
N LYS A 117 21.69 -6.81 -6.65
CA LYS A 117 20.32 -6.37 -6.98
C LYS A 117 19.38 -6.43 -5.76
N VAL A 118 19.45 -7.51 -4.96
CA VAL A 118 18.68 -7.64 -3.71
C VAL A 118 19.05 -6.51 -2.75
N LEU A 119 20.34 -6.29 -2.51
CA LEU A 119 20.81 -5.22 -1.62
C LEU A 119 20.37 -3.83 -2.09
N ALA A 120 20.45 -3.54 -3.40
CA ALA A 120 20.00 -2.27 -3.96
C ALA A 120 18.48 -2.06 -3.79
N GLY A 121 17.68 -3.11 -4.05
CA GLY A 121 16.23 -3.06 -3.87
C GLY A 121 15.83 -2.85 -2.42
N LEU A 122 16.46 -3.59 -1.49
CA LEU A 122 16.25 -3.41 -0.06
C LEU A 122 16.67 -2.02 0.40
N ALA A 123 17.85 -1.53 0.01
CA ALA A 123 18.32 -0.20 0.37
C ALA A 123 17.36 0.91 -0.13
N ARG A 124 16.81 0.76 -1.34
CA ARG A 124 15.81 1.68 -1.89
C ARG A 124 14.50 1.66 -1.09
N MET A 125 14.01 0.50 -0.71
CA MET A 125 12.80 0.39 0.13
C MET A 125 13.06 0.96 1.53
N LEU A 126 14.19 0.58 2.13
CA LEU A 126 14.57 0.96 3.48
C LEU A 126 14.87 2.44 3.62
N SER A 127 15.21 3.15 2.54
CA SER A 127 15.36 4.61 2.52
C SER A 127 14.01 5.34 2.62
N GLN A 128 12.88 4.68 2.33
CA GLN A 128 11.55 5.25 2.43
C GLN A 128 11.13 5.42 3.89
N THR A 129 10.90 6.67 4.31
CA THR A 129 10.42 6.99 5.67
C THR A 129 9.06 6.34 5.96
N THR A 130 8.20 6.19 4.96
CA THR A 130 6.89 5.55 5.06
C THR A 130 7.03 4.09 5.50
N PHE A 131 7.83 3.30 4.77
CA PHE A 131 8.11 1.91 5.12
C PHE A 131 8.62 1.79 6.56
N ARG A 132 9.66 2.55 6.93
CA ARG A 132 10.25 2.48 8.28
C ARG A 132 9.21 2.77 9.37
N LYS A 133 8.38 3.80 9.19
CA LYS A 133 7.33 4.15 10.16
C LYS A 133 6.25 3.07 10.26
N GLU A 134 5.88 2.43 9.16
CA GLU A 134 4.88 1.35 9.16
C GLU A 134 5.42 0.09 9.79
N ALA A 135 6.61 -0.34 9.39
CA ALA A 135 7.29 -1.50 9.94
C ALA A 135 7.36 -1.42 11.47
N LEU A 136 7.79 -0.29 12.04
CA LEU A 136 7.90 -0.10 13.49
C LEU A 136 6.56 -0.06 14.26
N LYS A 137 5.44 0.17 13.57
CA LYS A 137 4.10 0.10 14.16
C LYS A 137 3.55 -1.32 14.20
N THR A 138 4.10 -2.25 13.41
CA THR A 138 3.62 -3.63 13.37
C THR A 138 3.87 -4.35 14.70
N ARG A 139 3.01 -5.32 14.99
CA ARG A 139 3.03 -6.13 16.22
C ARG A 139 2.98 -7.63 15.98
N THR A 140 2.82 -8.05 14.73
CA THR A 140 2.82 -9.47 14.34
C THR A 140 3.64 -9.67 13.07
N PRO A 141 4.27 -10.84 12.88
CA PRO A 141 5.02 -11.17 11.67
C PRO A 141 4.20 -11.05 10.38
N GLU A 142 2.91 -11.39 10.43
CA GLU A 142 2.00 -11.41 9.28
C GLU A 142 1.75 -9.98 8.78
N ILE A 143 1.45 -9.05 9.69
CA ILE A 143 1.24 -7.64 9.32
C ILE A 143 2.55 -7.04 8.77
N LEU A 144 3.70 -7.40 9.34
CA LEU A 144 4.97 -6.94 8.79
C LEU A 144 5.22 -7.50 7.38
N TYR A 145 4.88 -8.77 7.14
CA TYR A 145 4.96 -9.37 5.81
C TYR A 145 4.12 -8.63 4.78
N GLU A 146 2.88 -8.28 5.11
CA GLU A 146 2.01 -7.49 4.23
C GLU A 146 2.60 -6.11 3.91
N VAL A 147 3.14 -5.41 4.92
CA VAL A 147 3.84 -4.13 4.73
C VAL A 147 5.04 -4.29 3.79
N LEU A 148 5.83 -5.36 3.95
CA LEU A 148 6.99 -5.65 3.11
C LEU A 148 6.59 -5.87 1.66
N VAL A 149 5.63 -6.76 1.40
CA VAL A 149 5.18 -7.11 0.04
C VAL A 149 4.68 -5.86 -0.68
N ARG A 150 3.82 -5.06 -0.02
CA ARG A 150 3.31 -3.80 -0.58
C ARG A 150 4.43 -2.84 -0.99
N HIS A 151 5.40 -2.61 -0.11
CA HIS A 151 6.50 -1.69 -0.39
C HIS A 151 7.51 -2.23 -1.42
N LEU A 152 7.69 -3.55 -1.52
CA LEU A 152 8.55 -4.20 -2.51
C LEU A 152 7.92 -4.22 -3.92
N SER A 153 6.60 -4.36 -4.00
CA SER A 153 5.83 -4.30 -5.26
C SER A 153 5.71 -2.88 -5.82
N GLY A 154 6.13 -1.86 -5.07
CA GLY A 154 5.98 -0.46 -5.45
C GLY A 154 4.54 0.07 -5.30
N GLU A 155 3.67 -0.70 -4.65
CA GLU A 155 2.32 -0.28 -4.30
C GLU A 155 2.43 0.75 -3.16
N ALA A 156 1.93 1.96 -3.41
CA ALA A 156 1.97 3.04 -2.43
C ALA A 156 1.24 2.62 -1.15
N ALA A 157 1.82 2.98 -0.01
CA ALA A 157 1.17 2.73 1.27
C ALA A 157 -0.22 3.34 1.35
N PRO A 158 -1.22 2.65 1.91
CA PRO A 158 -2.45 3.31 2.34
C PRO A 158 -2.02 4.44 3.28
N ALA A 159 -2.44 5.67 2.95
CA ALA A 159 -2.04 6.86 3.69
C ALA A 159 -2.31 6.66 5.19
N GLN A 160 -1.25 6.76 6.02
CA GLN A 160 -1.37 6.62 7.47
C GLN A 160 -2.32 7.67 8.06
N GLY A 161 -3.23 7.18 8.89
CA GLY A 161 -4.13 7.96 9.73
C GLY A 161 -5.55 7.53 9.42
N ASP A 162 -6.17 6.82 10.36
CA ASP A 162 -7.61 6.54 10.56
C ASP A 162 -8.57 7.05 9.46
N ARG A 163 -8.31 6.69 8.21
CA ARG A 163 -9.19 6.96 7.09
C ARG A 163 -10.17 5.83 7.15
N GLN A 164 -11.24 6.08 7.89
CA GLN A 164 -12.51 5.40 7.74
C GLN A 164 -12.65 4.97 6.28
N LYS A 165 -12.84 3.67 6.03
CA LYS A 165 -12.96 3.15 4.66
C LYS A 165 -13.91 4.06 3.90
N ARG A 166 -13.46 4.56 2.74
CA ARG A 166 -14.27 5.46 1.90
C ARG A 166 -14.67 4.75 0.63
N ARG A 167 -15.83 5.11 0.09
CA ARG A 167 -16.33 4.68 -1.22
C ARG A 167 -16.42 5.87 -2.14
N LEU A 168 -16.14 5.63 -3.41
CA LEU A 168 -16.38 6.61 -4.46
C LEU A 168 -17.86 6.52 -4.82
N LEU A 169 -18.60 7.57 -4.51
CA LEU A 169 -19.98 7.75 -4.90
C LEU A 169 -20.04 8.49 -6.24
N LEU A 170 -20.68 7.88 -7.23
CA LEU A 170 -21.00 8.51 -8.49
C LEU A 170 -22.52 8.65 -8.59
N ILE A 171 -22.97 9.86 -8.90
CA ILE A 171 -24.38 10.17 -9.12
C ILE A 171 -24.50 10.76 -10.51
N VAL A 172 -25.23 10.09 -11.40
CA VAL A 172 -25.56 10.62 -12.73
C VAL A 172 -26.98 11.14 -12.67
N LEU A 173 -27.17 12.45 -12.83
CA LEU A 173 -28.46 13.11 -12.87
C LEU A 173 -28.80 13.49 -14.31
N TYR A 174 -29.96 13.04 -14.79
CA TYR A 174 -30.44 13.28 -16.14
C TYR A 174 -31.37 14.50 -16.26
N TYR A 175 -31.79 15.06 -15.12
CA TYR A 175 -32.61 16.27 -15.05
C TYR A 175 -31.88 17.37 -14.27
N ASP A 176 -31.71 18.53 -14.89
CA ASP A 176 -30.99 19.67 -14.30
C ASP A 176 -31.59 20.14 -12.96
N GLN A 177 -32.90 20.03 -12.80
CA GLN A 177 -33.61 20.39 -11.57
C GLN A 177 -33.17 19.58 -10.34
N LEU A 178 -32.69 18.33 -10.52
CA LEU A 178 -32.25 17.48 -9.41
C LEU A 178 -30.86 17.85 -8.88
N LEU A 179 -30.07 18.62 -9.65
CA LEU A 179 -28.68 18.90 -9.29
C LEU A 179 -28.57 19.66 -7.98
N ASN A 180 -29.34 20.74 -7.82
CA ASN A 180 -29.25 21.59 -6.64
C ASN A 180 -29.71 20.85 -5.39
N ASP A 181 -30.86 20.16 -5.46
CA ASP A 181 -31.43 19.41 -4.33
C ASP A 181 -30.46 18.31 -3.85
N VAL A 182 -29.82 17.60 -4.78
CA VAL A 182 -28.82 16.57 -4.44
C VAL A 182 -27.57 17.19 -3.83
N LEU A 183 -27.07 18.32 -4.34
CA LEU A 183 -25.91 19.00 -3.77
C LEU A 183 -26.19 19.55 -2.36
N GLU A 184 -27.35 20.16 -2.15
CA GLU A 184 -27.80 20.62 -0.83
C GLU A 184 -27.85 19.47 0.18
N TYR A 185 -28.44 18.35 -0.21
CA TYR A 185 -28.47 17.16 0.63
C TYR A 185 -27.07 16.62 0.95
N LEU A 186 -26.16 16.58 -0.03
CA LEU A 186 -24.78 16.14 0.19
C LEU A 186 -24.05 17.05 1.19
N ILE A 187 -24.29 18.36 1.14
CA ILE A 187 -23.76 19.31 2.13
C ILE A 187 -24.34 19.02 3.52
N ASP A 188 -25.66 18.82 3.62
CA ASP A 188 -26.34 18.55 4.90
C ASP A 188 -25.85 17.30 5.60
N VAL A 189 -25.43 16.28 4.84
CA VAL A 189 -24.87 15.03 5.38
C VAL A 189 -23.36 15.08 5.59
N ASN A 190 -22.75 16.26 5.51
CA ASN A 190 -21.32 16.53 5.65
C ASN A 190 -20.45 15.79 4.62
N VAL A 191 -20.85 15.80 3.34
CA VAL A 191 -19.93 15.43 2.26
C VAL A 191 -18.99 16.60 2.00
N ASP A 192 -17.72 16.39 2.36
CA ASP A 192 -16.71 17.45 2.44
C ASP A 192 -16.40 18.13 1.08
N GLY A 193 -16.68 17.46 -0.04
CA GLY A 193 -16.57 18.05 -1.38
C GLY A 193 -16.94 17.10 -2.51
N ALA A 194 -17.30 17.66 -3.67
CA ALA A 194 -17.71 16.89 -4.84
C ALA A 194 -17.21 17.55 -6.15
N THR A 195 -16.86 16.70 -7.12
CA THR A 195 -16.56 17.12 -8.49
C THR A 195 -17.80 16.96 -9.34
N ILE A 196 -18.21 18.01 -10.05
CA ILE A 196 -19.36 17.97 -10.96
C ILE A 196 -18.84 18.00 -12.39
N LEU A 197 -19.15 16.95 -13.16
CA LEU A 197 -18.87 16.86 -14.57
C LEU A 197 -20.18 17.03 -15.35
N ARG A 198 -20.21 18.03 -16.23
CA ARG A 198 -21.30 18.17 -17.21
C ARG A 198 -20.97 17.29 -18.41
N SER A 199 -21.91 16.46 -18.85
CA SER A 199 -21.68 15.51 -19.94
C SER A 199 -22.87 15.50 -20.90
N GLU A 200 -22.61 15.15 -22.16
CA GLU A 200 -23.65 14.93 -23.16
C GLU A 200 -23.84 13.43 -23.34
N GLY A 201 -25.09 12.98 -23.34
CA GLY A 201 -25.42 11.58 -23.60
C GLY A 201 -25.09 11.18 -25.03
N MET A 202 -24.85 9.89 -25.27
CA MET A 202 -24.56 9.37 -26.61
C MET A 202 -25.66 9.69 -27.64
N GLY A 203 -26.91 9.88 -27.21
CA GLY A 203 -28.00 10.30 -28.09
C GLY A 203 -27.72 11.65 -28.75
N ALA A 204 -27.12 12.61 -28.03
CA ALA A 204 -26.71 13.89 -28.59
C ALA A 204 -25.61 13.70 -29.66
N TYR A 205 -24.63 12.84 -29.41
CA TYR A 205 -23.57 12.53 -30.38
C TYR A 205 -24.11 11.82 -31.63
N ILE A 206 -24.90 10.76 -31.46
CA ILE A 206 -25.43 9.93 -32.55
C ILE A 206 -26.44 10.70 -33.40
N SER A 207 -27.20 11.62 -32.80
CA SER A 207 -28.13 12.50 -33.53
C SER A 207 -27.44 13.32 -34.62
N ASN A 208 -26.13 13.59 -34.49
CA ASN A 208 -25.34 14.32 -35.46
C ASN A 208 -24.65 13.43 -36.52
N LEU A 209 -24.80 12.10 -36.45
CA LEU A 209 -24.21 11.18 -37.42
C LEU A 209 -25.14 10.97 -38.63
N PRO A 210 -24.65 11.09 -39.88
CA PRO A 210 -25.49 11.00 -41.09
C PRO A 210 -26.31 9.72 -41.22
N LEU A 211 -25.77 8.60 -40.73
CA LEU A 211 -26.41 7.27 -40.79
C LEU A 211 -27.66 7.17 -39.91
N PHE A 212 -27.77 8.00 -38.86
CA PHE A 212 -28.83 7.95 -37.86
C PHE A 212 -29.81 9.13 -37.95
N ALA A 213 -29.65 9.99 -38.96
CA ALA A 213 -30.49 11.16 -39.19
C ALA A 213 -31.98 10.82 -39.37
N SER A 214 -32.30 9.65 -39.94
CA SER A 214 -33.68 9.16 -40.11
C SER A 214 -34.33 8.70 -38.80
N PHE A 215 -33.55 8.45 -37.75
CA PHE A 215 -34.01 8.01 -36.42
C PHE A 215 -34.12 9.16 -35.42
N LEU A 216 -33.84 10.40 -35.85
CA LEU A 216 -33.92 11.61 -35.01
C LEU A 216 -35.27 11.80 -34.32
N GLY A 217 -36.37 11.39 -34.96
CA GLY A 217 -37.71 11.45 -34.36
C GLY A 217 -37.91 10.53 -33.16
N PHE A 218 -37.17 9.42 -33.08
CA PHE A 218 -37.23 8.46 -31.97
C PHE A 218 -36.26 8.81 -30.82
N MET A 219 -35.21 9.57 -31.11
CA MET A 219 -34.15 9.91 -30.13
C MET A 219 -34.27 11.32 -29.54
N ARG A 220 -35.31 12.08 -29.91
CA ARG A 220 -35.47 13.49 -29.54
C ARG A 220 -36.06 13.74 -28.16
N GLU A 221 -36.55 12.70 -27.48
CA GLU A 221 -37.11 12.84 -26.13
C GLU A 221 -36.05 12.48 -25.07
N ASP A 222 -35.44 13.56 -24.56
CA ASP A 222 -35.31 13.80 -23.11
C ASP A 222 -34.02 13.58 -22.33
N VAL A 223 -32.82 13.50 -22.93
CA VAL A 223 -31.63 13.98 -22.18
C VAL A 223 -30.54 14.54 -23.09
N LYS A 224 -30.43 15.88 -23.16
CA LYS A 224 -29.33 16.52 -23.90
C LYS A 224 -28.05 16.63 -23.07
N ILE A 225 -28.19 16.71 -21.75
CA ILE A 225 -27.09 17.00 -20.83
C ILE A 225 -27.37 16.25 -19.52
N SER A 226 -26.35 15.60 -18.98
CA SER A 226 -26.37 14.98 -17.65
C SER A 226 -25.31 15.60 -16.76
N HIS A 227 -25.57 15.59 -15.46
CA HIS A 227 -24.60 16.00 -14.45
C HIS A 227 -24.10 14.76 -13.72
N THR A 228 -22.80 14.52 -13.77
CA THR A 228 -22.15 13.45 -13.00
C THR A 228 -21.47 14.07 -11.80
N ILE A 229 -21.94 13.74 -10.60
CA ILE A 229 -21.33 14.13 -9.34
C ILE A 229 -20.43 12.98 -8.89
N LEU A 230 -19.17 13.28 -8.59
CA LEU A 230 -18.20 12.34 -8.04
C LEU A 230 -17.74 12.83 -6.66
N THR A 231 -17.83 11.98 -5.65
CA THR A 231 -17.39 12.34 -4.29
C THR A 231 -16.95 11.11 -3.49
N LEU A 232 -16.15 11.34 -2.44
CA LEU A 232 -15.70 10.31 -1.50
C LEU A 232 -16.51 10.37 -0.20
N ILE A 233 -17.28 9.31 0.05
CA ILE A 233 -18.10 9.18 1.26
C ILE A 233 -17.52 8.14 2.22
N PRO A 234 -17.74 8.24 3.54
CA PRO A 234 -17.47 7.14 4.46
C PRO A 234 -18.32 5.90 4.12
N GLU A 235 -17.71 4.71 4.10
CA GLU A 235 -18.39 3.44 3.79
C GLU A 235 -19.59 3.19 4.71
N GLN A 236 -19.46 3.50 5.99
CA GLN A 236 -20.53 3.36 6.97
C GLN A 236 -21.75 4.25 6.72
N ASP A 237 -21.58 5.35 5.98
CA ASP A 237 -22.66 6.31 5.66
C ASP A 237 -23.34 6.00 4.32
N GLU A 238 -22.78 5.10 3.51
CA GLU A 238 -23.24 4.77 2.15
C GLU A 238 -24.76 4.55 2.09
N ALA A 239 -25.27 3.60 2.87
CA ALA A 239 -26.69 3.25 2.82
C ALA A 239 -27.61 4.42 3.23
N ARG A 240 -27.15 5.29 4.14
CA ARG A 240 -27.88 6.50 4.55
C ARG A 240 -27.88 7.53 3.44
N ILE A 241 -26.72 7.77 2.84
CA ILE A 241 -26.54 8.76 1.77
C ILE A 241 -27.36 8.37 0.54
N VAL A 242 -27.27 7.11 0.09
CA VAL A 242 -28.04 6.61 -1.07
C VAL A 242 -29.54 6.75 -0.86
N ARG A 243 -30.07 6.38 0.31
CA ARG A 243 -31.51 6.53 0.60
C ARG A 243 -31.99 7.98 0.58
N GLY A 244 -31.17 8.93 1.02
CA GLY A 244 -31.55 10.35 0.92
C GLY A 244 -31.52 10.85 -0.52
N ILE A 245 -30.61 10.36 -1.36
CA ILE A 245 -30.64 10.64 -2.80
C ILE A 245 -31.90 10.06 -3.43
N GLU A 246 -32.32 8.84 -3.08
CA GLU A 246 -33.60 8.25 -3.53
C GLU A 246 -34.81 9.08 -3.09
N SER A 247 -34.78 9.70 -1.90
CA SER A 247 -35.87 10.56 -1.46
C SER A 247 -36.07 11.82 -2.32
N ILE A 248 -35.00 12.26 -3.00
CA ILE A 248 -34.99 13.42 -3.89
C ILE A 248 -35.29 13.01 -5.33
N THR A 249 -34.63 11.93 -5.78
CA THR A 249 -34.63 11.49 -7.18
C THR A 249 -35.79 10.55 -7.52
N GLY A 250 -36.46 10.00 -6.50
CA GLY A 250 -37.43 8.92 -6.64
C GLY A 250 -36.79 7.54 -6.48
N ASP A 251 -37.62 6.51 -6.53
CA ASP A 251 -37.18 5.10 -6.46
C ASP A 251 -36.25 4.78 -7.64
N LEU A 252 -34.95 4.60 -7.38
CA LEU A 252 -33.92 4.45 -8.43
C LEU A 252 -34.06 3.13 -9.21
N ASP A 253 -34.74 2.13 -8.66
CA ASP A 253 -35.00 0.86 -9.33
C ASP A 253 -36.23 0.94 -10.27
N LYS A 254 -37.09 1.94 -10.08
CA LYS A 254 -38.37 2.07 -10.80
C LYS A 254 -38.50 3.32 -11.65
N THR A 255 -37.78 4.38 -11.29
CA THR A 255 -37.88 5.70 -11.93
C THR A 255 -36.66 5.98 -12.79
N ARG A 256 -36.88 6.65 -13.91
CA ARG A 256 -35.80 7.17 -14.77
C ARG A 256 -35.52 8.60 -14.34
N GLY A 257 -34.25 8.98 -14.25
CA GLY A 257 -33.88 10.37 -13.93
C GLY A 257 -32.57 10.52 -13.16
N ALA A 258 -32.15 9.47 -12.47
CA ALA A 258 -30.85 9.41 -11.82
C ALA A 258 -30.29 7.97 -11.82
N MET A 259 -28.98 7.85 -11.66
CA MET A 259 -28.28 6.59 -11.40
C MET A 259 -27.25 6.84 -10.31
N VAL A 260 -27.21 5.97 -9.32
CA VAL A 260 -26.22 6.01 -8.25
C VAL A 260 -25.35 4.76 -8.32
N MET A 261 -24.04 4.94 -8.23
CA MET A 261 -23.08 3.85 -8.14
C MET A 261 -22.11 4.12 -7.02
N THR A 262 -21.72 3.06 -6.32
CA THR A 262 -20.66 3.10 -5.31
C THR A 262 -19.56 2.13 -5.71
N LEU A 263 -18.32 2.58 -5.61
CA LEU A 263 -17.14 1.75 -5.87
C LEU A 263 -16.24 1.74 -4.66
N ASP A 264 -15.67 0.57 -4.40
CA ASP A 264 -14.61 0.40 -3.43
C ASP A 264 -13.36 1.16 -3.89
N VAL A 265 -12.85 2.02 -3.02
CA VAL A 265 -11.63 2.79 -3.29
C VAL A 265 -10.46 2.08 -2.61
N ALA A 266 -9.72 1.32 -3.39
CA ALA A 266 -8.52 0.62 -2.91
C ALA A 266 -7.42 1.60 -2.45
N PHE A 267 -7.36 2.79 -3.08
CA PHE A 267 -6.38 3.82 -2.74
C PHE A 267 -6.86 5.21 -3.16
N TYR A 268 -6.66 6.20 -2.28
CA TYR A 268 -6.76 7.61 -2.62
C TYR A 268 -5.83 8.45 -1.73
N LYS A 269 -5.41 9.62 -2.23
CA LYS A 269 -4.54 10.57 -1.52
C LYS A 269 -5.00 11.99 -1.81
N GLY A 270 -4.84 12.88 -0.83
CA GLY A 270 -5.40 14.25 -0.88
C GLY A 270 -6.79 14.31 -0.25
N THR A 271 -7.45 15.46 -0.40
CA THR A 271 -8.82 15.69 0.04
C THR A 271 -9.64 16.29 -1.09
N MET A 272 -10.96 16.09 -1.06
CA MET A 272 -11.90 16.75 -1.97
C MET A 272 -12.48 18.04 -1.36
N ASP A 273 -12.11 18.35 -0.12
CA ASP A 273 -12.55 19.53 0.62
C ASP A 273 -12.20 20.80 -0.17
N MET A 274 -13.19 21.67 -0.34
CA MET A 274 -13.03 22.94 -1.07
C MET A 274 -12.54 24.09 -0.17
N LEU A 275 -11.95 23.80 0.99
CA LEU A 275 -11.32 24.76 1.91
C LEU A 275 -9.94 24.28 2.38
#